data_AF-A0A5N5W4Q9-F1
#
_entry.id   AF-A0A5N5W4Q9-F1
#
_cell.length_a   1.000
_cell.length_b   1.000
_cell.length_c   1.000
_cell.angle_alpha   90.00
_cell.angle_beta   90.00
_cell.angle_gamma   90.00
#
_symmetry.space_group_name_H-M   'P 1'
#
loop_
_entity.id
_entity.type
_entity.pdbx_description
1 polymer ?
#
loop_
_entity_poly.entity_id
_entity_poly.type
_entity_poly.pdbx_seq_one_letter_code
_entity_poly.pdbx_strand_id
1 'polypeptide(L)'
;ELARVRPGESVLVHAATGGVGMAAVRIARHLGAEVFATASPAKHGVLEEMGIDAEHRASSRDVDFEDKIRRATGGRGVDVVLNSLTGEFIEASLRLLADGGRFLEMGKTDLRDPEEVAEQYPGVTYHLYDLVTDAGPDRIGRMFECLAELFTSDRLKPLPVRSWPLDKAREAFRFMSQAKHTGKLVLEIPPALDPEGTVVITGGTGALGRLVAEHLVREWGVRHLLLAGRRGPEAPGAAELVEHLRGLGAVVSVVAVDVSDAQAVAELVGKTDPAHPLTGVVHAAGVLDDAVVTAQTRESLARVWSAKATAAANLHEVTRDLRLGAFVVFSSAA
;
A
#
# COMPACT_ATOMS: atom_id res chain seq x y z
N GLU A 1 4.43 -27.39 -6.06
CA GLU A 1 4.15 -28.27 -7.22
C GLU A 1 5.35 -28.51 -8.12
N LEU A 2 6.14 -27.50 -8.52
CA LEU A 2 7.35 -27.71 -9.33
C LEU A 2 8.39 -28.56 -8.59
N ALA A 3 8.84 -28.12 -7.40
CA ALA A 3 9.77 -28.90 -6.57
C ALA A 3 9.14 -30.12 -5.87
N ARG A 4 7.79 -30.22 -5.84
CA ARG A 4 7.05 -31.28 -5.13
C ARG A 4 7.56 -31.56 -3.71
N VAL A 5 7.85 -30.50 -2.95
CA VAL A 5 8.38 -30.56 -1.59
C VAL A 5 7.56 -31.51 -0.71
N ARG A 6 8.23 -32.44 -0.04
CA ARG A 6 7.65 -33.42 0.88
C ARG A 6 8.03 -33.10 2.32
N PRO A 7 7.22 -33.54 3.31
CA PRO A 7 7.61 -33.46 4.72
C PRO A 7 8.96 -34.15 4.96
N GLY A 8 9.84 -33.48 5.70
CA GLY A 8 11.19 -33.95 6.00
C GLY A 8 12.27 -33.62 4.97
N GLU A 9 11.91 -33.10 3.78
CA GLU A 9 12.91 -32.57 2.84
C GLU A 9 13.47 -31.22 3.35
N SER A 10 14.71 -30.90 2.97
CA SER A 10 15.35 -29.62 3.27
C SER A 10 15.27 -28.65 2.10
N VAL A 11 14.92 -27.40 2.39
CA VAL A 11 14.72 -26.33 1.41
C VAL A 11 15.63 -25.15 1.72
N LEU A 12 16.48 -24.75 0.78
CA LEU A 12 17.23 -23.51 0.82
C LEU A 12 16.45 -22.39 0.13
N VAL A 13 16.14 -21.32 0.87
CA VAL A 13 15.48 -20.12 0.36
C VAL A 13 16.45 -18.94 0.36
N HIS A 14 16.79 -18.44 -0.82
CA HIS A 14 17.59 -17.22 -0.94
C HIS A 14 16.77 -15.95 -0.76
N ALA A 15 17.44 -14.88 -0.32
CA ALA A 15 16.84 -13.57 -0.05
C ALA A 15 15.56 -13.66 0.82
N ALA A 16 15.61 -14.52 1.85
CA ALA A 16 14.46 -14.98 2.63
C ALA A 16 13.69 -13.87 3.38
N THR A 17 14.28 -12.68 3.51
CA THR A 17 13.64 -11.52 4.16
C THR A 17 12.85 -10.62 3.20
N GLY A 18 12.88 -10.90 1.89
CA GLY A 18 12.02 -10.27 0.90
C GLY A 18 10.63 -10.92 0.82
N GLY A 19 9.74 -10.37 0.00
CA GLY A 19 8.36 -10.86 -0.13
C GLY A 19 8.24 -12.34 -0.48
N VAL A 20 8.86 -12.79 -1.57
CA VAL A 20 8.81 -14.21 -1.97
C VAL A 20 9.52 -15.09 -0.95
N GLY A 21 10.70 -14.68 -0.49
CA GLY A 21 11.48 -15.43 0.50
C GLY A 21 10.71 -15.71 1.79
N MET A 22 10.04 -14.70 2.35
CA MET A 22 9.23 -14.88 3.55
C MET A 22 8.03 -15.81 3.33
N ALA A 23 7.37 -15.70 2.16
CA ALA A 23 6.28 -16.60 1.80
C ALA A 23 6.76 -18.05 1.63
N ALA A 24 7.88 -18.25 0.95
CA ALA A 24 8.49 -19.56 0.74
C ALA A 24 8.87 -20.24 2.06
N VAL A 25 9.48 -19.52 3.00
CA VAL A 25 9.79 -20.05 4.34
C VAL A 25 8.51 -20.52 5.06
N ARG A 26 7.43 -19.72 5.02
CA ARG A 26 6.16 -20.07 5.66
C ARG A 26 5.51 -21.30 5.01
N ILE A 27 5.51 -21.37 3.68
CA ILE A 27 4.95 -22.50 2.93
C ILE A 27 5.79 -23.76 3.13
N ALA A 28 7.11 -23.69 3.07
CA ALA A 28 7.99 -24.84 3.27
C ALA A 28 7.78 -25.47 4.66
N ARG A 29 7.72 -24.64 5.71
CA ARG A 29 7.42 -25.13 7.07
C ARG A 29 6.03 -25.72 7.20
N HIS A 30 5.05 -25.10 6.57
CA HIS A 30 3.69 -25.62 6.51
C HIS A 30 3.63 -27.02 5.88
N LEU A 31 4.48 -27.28 4.88
CA LEU A 31 4.65 -28.58 4.24
C LEU A 31 5.51 -29.56 5.06
N GLY A 32 6.01 -29.16 6.22
CA GLY A 32 6.85 -29.99 7.09
C GLY A 32 8.31 -30.10 6.63
N ALA A 33 8.80 -29.16 5.81
CA ALA A 33 10.19 -29.12 5.37
C ALA A 33 11.11 -28.45 6.40
N GLU A 34 12.36 -28.90 6.45
CA GLU A 34 13.45 -28.20 7.12
C GLU A 34 13.89 -27.01 6.24
N VAL A 35 14.09 -25.83 6.82
CA VAL A 35 14.32 -24.60 6.04
C VAL A 35 15.65 -23.96 6.36
N PHE A 36 16.51 -23.88 5.36
CA PHE A 36 17.71 -23.05 5.34
C PHE A 36 17.40 -21.74 4.62
N ALA A 37 17.93 -20.63 5.12
CA ALA A 37 17.61 -19.31 4.59
C ALA A 37 18.84 -18.41 4.51
N THR A 38 18.95 -17.65 3.41
CA THR A 38 19.96 -16.59 3.31
C THR A 38 19.33 -15.19 3.33
N ALA A 39 20.00 -14.27 4.01
CA ALA A 39 19.69 -12.84 3.96
C ALA A 39 20.96 -12.02 4.23
N SER A 40 20.92 -10.72 3.93
CA SER A 40 22.01 -9.82 4.32
C SER A 40 22.22 -9.86 5.85
N PRO A 41 23.46 -9.81 6.37
CA PRO A 41 23.73 -9.91 7.80
C PRO A 41 22.89 -8.96 8.67
N ALA A 42 22.70 -7.72 8.22
CA ALA A 42 21.86 -6.71 8.89
C ALA A 42 20.38 -7.12 9.07
N LYS A 43 19.92 -8.18 8.41
CA LYS A 43 18.55 -8.70 8.48
C LYS A 43 18.48 -10.09 9.13
N HIS A 44 19.57 -10.61 9.69
CA HIS A 44 19.53 -11.93 10.36
C HIS A 44 18.62 -11.95 11.58
N GLY A 45 18.44 -10.83 12.28
CA GLY A 45 17.43 -10.73 13.35
C GLY A 45 16.00 -11.03 12.85
N VAL A 46 15.68 -10.64 11.61
CA VAL A 46 14.38 -10.96 10.98
C VAL A 46 14.26 -12.46 10.69
N LEU A 47 15.34 -13.11 10.28
CA LEU A 47 15.35 -14.58 10.12
C LEU A 47 15.12 -15.29 11.45
N GLU A 48 15.72 -14.78 12.53
CA GLU A 48 15.53 -15.30 13.88
C GLU A 48 14.08 -15.13 14.37
N GLU A 49 13.47 -13.96 14.16
CA GLU A 49 12.04 -13.72 14.43
C GLU A 49 11.14 -14.62 13.59
N MET A 50 11.57 -14.96 12.37
CA MET A 50 10.92 -15.96 11.53
C MET A 50 11.17 -17.39 12.02
N GLY A 51 11.95 -17.60 13.08
CA GLY A 51 12.28 -18.89 13.69
C GLY A 51 13.41 -19.65 13.01
N ILE A 52 14.21 -19.00 12.17
CA ILE A 52 15.41 -19.60 11.56
C ILE A 52 16.60 -19.33 12.49
N ASP A 53 17.06 -20.38 13.16
CA ASP A 53 18.17 -20.30 14.10
C ASP A 53 19.53 -20.04 13.42
N ALA A 54 20.59 -19.98 14.22
CA ALA A 54 21.93 -19.68 13.75
C ALA A 54 22.52 -20.76 12.82
N GLU A 55 22.14 -22.03 12.97
CA GLU A 55 22.63 -23.13 12.15
C GLU A 55 21.94 -23.14 10.77
N HIS A 56 20.68 -22.73 10.73
CA HIS A 56 19.87 -22.72 9.51
C HIS A 56 19.94 -21.41 8.69
N ARG A 57 20.63 -20.37 9.19
CA ARG A 57 20.76 -19.08 8.48
C ARG A 57 22.17 -18.78 8.00
N ALA A 58 22.28 -18.15 6.83
CA ALA A 58 23.56 -17.68 6.30
C ALA A 58 23.45 -16.30 5.64
N SER A 59 24.62 -15.71 5.34
CA SER A 59 24.71 -14.46 4.57
C SER A 59 24.24 -14.69 3.13
N SER A 60 23.62 -13.67 2.53
CA SER A 60 23.30 -13.63 1.10
C SER A 60 24.22 -12.66 0.34
N ARG A 61 25.36 -12.30 0.93
CA ARG A 61 26.32 -11.31 0.37
C ARG A 61 27.67 -11.93 0.00
N ASP A 62 27.84 -13.20 0.32
CA ASP A 62 29.03 -14.01 0.13
C ASP A 62 28.57 -15.45 -0.08
N VAL A 63 29.48 -16.31 -0.56
CA VAL A 63 29.20 -17.73 -0.85
C VAL A 63 29.43 -18.66 0.35
N ASP A 64 29.77 -18.12 1.53
CA ASP A 64 30.06 -18.90 2.74
C ASP A 64 28.84 -19.70 3.24
N PHE A 65 27.64 -19.39 2.73
CA PHE A 65 26.44 -20.20 2.96
C PHE A 65 26.62 -21.64 2.49
N GLU A 66 27.43 -21.90 1.45
CA GLU A 66 27.72 -23.24 0.95
C GLU A 66 28.35 -24.10 2.06
N ASP A 67 29.48 -23.68 2.59
CA ASP A 67 30.17 -24.45 3.63
C ASP A 67 29.35 -24.57 4.90
N LYS A 68 28.63 -23.50 5.28
CA LYS A 68 27.82 -23.50 6.49
C LYS A 68 26.66 -24.49 6.41
N ILE A 69 25.89 -24.45 5.32
CA ILE A 69 24.74 -25.35 5.12
C ILE A 69 25.23 -26.78 4.91
N ARG A 70 26.34 -26.98 4.20
CA ARG A 70 26.95 -28.31 4.03
C ARG A 70 27.33 -28.92 5.38
N ARG A 71 27.89 -28.14 6.30
CA ARG A 71 28.16 -28.62 7.68
C ARG A 71 26.88 -28.94 8.45
N ALA A 72 25.90 -28.04 8.42
CA ALA A 72 24.62 -28.23 9.12
C ALA A 72 23.85 -29.47 8.64
N THR A 73 23.99 -29.82 7.37
CA THR A 73 23.36 -31.01 6.75
C THR A 73 24.23 -32.28 6.82
N GLY A 74 25.34 -32.27 7.58
CA GLY A 74 26.24 -33.43 7.70
C GLY A 74 26.92 -33.83 6.39
N GLY A 75 27.11 -32.86 5.48
CA GLY A 75 27.72 -33.06 4.16
C GLY A 75 26.73 -33.40 3.04
N ARG A 76 25.46 -33.71 3.36
CA ARG A 76 24.45 -34.16 2.40
C ARG A 76 24.02 -33.06 1.42
N GLY A 77 23.94 -31.81 1.89
CA GLY A 77 23.32 -30.73 1.13
C GLY A 77 21.80 -30.66 1.32
N VAL A 78 21.13 -29.97 0.40
CA VAL A 78 19.68 -29.68 0.44
C VAL A 78 18.89 -30.33 -0.69
N ASP A 79 17.63 -30.64 -0.44
CA ASP A 79 16.76 -31.32 -1.41
C ASP A 79 16.19 -30.37 -2.47
N VAL A 80 15.97 -29.10 -2.10
CA VAL A 80 15.40 -28.07 -2.96
C VAL A 80 16.09 -26.73 -2.72
N VAL A 81 16.40 -26.02 -3.80
CA VAL A 81 16.84 -24.63 -3.75
C VAL A 81 15.79 -23.75 -4.43
N LEU A 82 15.35 -22.69 -3.76
CA LEU A 82 14.61 -21.59 -4.36
C LEU A 82 15.54 -20.39 -4.51
N ASN A 83 16.05 -20.19 -5.73
CA ASN A 83 17.07 -19.18 -6.03
C ASN A 83 16.47 -17.87 -6.55
N SER A 84 17.14 -16.79 -6.19
CA SER A 84 16.95 -15.44 -6.76
C SER A 84 18.26 -14.64 -6.81
N LEU A 85 19.40 -15.30 -6.64
CA LEU A 85 20.74 -14.72 -6.69
C LEU A 85 21.38 -15.03 -8.04
N THR A 86 22.46 -14.33 -8.38
CA THR A 86 23.13 -14.42 -9.70
C THR A 86 24.61 -14.71 -9.53
N GLY A 87 25.28 -15.11 -10.61
CA GLY A 87 26.74 -15.30 -10.66
C GLY A 87 27.19 -16.52 -9.87
N GLU A 88 28.30 -16.37 -9.14
CA GLU A 88 28.90 -17.42 -8.32
C GLU A 88 27.94 -18.03 -7.28
N PHE A 89 26.91 -17.28 -6.88
CA PHE A 89 25.87 -17.74 -5.96
C PHE A 89 25.04 -18.88 -6.56
N ILE A 90 24.82 -18.89 -7.88
CA ILE A 90 24.10 -20.00 -8.56
C ILE A 90 24.93 -21.27 -8.46
N GLU A 91 26.23 -21.19 -8.77
CA GLU A 91 27.13 -22.34 -8.73
C GLU A 91 27.30 -22.91 -7.32
N ALA A 92 27.45 -22.04 -6.31
CA ALA A 92 27.48 -22.45 -4.91
C ALA A 92 26.19 -23.15 -4.48
N SER A 93 25.05 -22.70 -5.00
CA SER A 93 23.74 -23.27 -4.69
C SER A 93 23.49 -24.60 -5.42
N LEU A 94 23.99 -24.77 -6.65
CA LEU A 94 23.94 -26.04 -7.37
C LEU A 94 24.79 -27.11 -6.68
N ARG A 95 26.01 -26.77 -6.25
CA ARG A 95 26.89 -27.68 -5.47
C ARG A 95 26.30 -28.09 -4.12
N LEU A 96 25.36 -27.33 -3.59
CA LEU A 96 24.66 -27.63 -2.33
C LEU A 96 23.52 -28.62 -2.50
N LEU A 97 23.06 -28.91 -3.72
CA LEU A 97 21.98 -29.86 -3.90
C LEU A 97 22.44 -31.29 -3.59
N ALA A 98 21.59 -32.01 -2.86
CA ALA A 98 21.73 -33.45 -2.67
C ALA A 98 21.41 -34.19 -3.97
N ASP A 99 21.73 -35.49 -4.01
CA ASP A 99 21.32 -36.36 -5.12
C ASP A 99 19.78 -36.35 -5.30
N GLY A 100 19.31 -36.22 -6.54
CA GLY A 100 17.89 -35.99 -6.84
C GLY A 100 17.38 -34.57 -6.54
N GLY A 101 18.28 -33.63 -6.23
CA GLY A 101 17.95 -32.27 -5.83
C GLY A 101 17.25 -31.46 -6.92
N ARG A 102 16.40 -30.50 -6.51
CA ARG A 102 15.64 -29.63 -7.43
C ARG A 102 16.01 -28.18 -7.25
N PHE A 103 16.51 -27.56 -8.31
CA PHE A 103 16.80 -26.14 -8.35
C PHE A 103 15.66 -25.38 -9.01
N LEU A 104 15.02 -24.47 -8.29
CA LEU A 104 14.02 -23.55 -8.83
C LEU A 104 14.65 -22.17 -9.00
N GLU A 105 14.85 -21.76 -10.25
CA GLU A 105 15.38 -20.45 -10.61
C GLU A 105 14.24 -19.46 -10.86
N MET A 106 14.21 -18.39 -10.09
CA MET A 106 13.24 -17.29 -10.24
C MET A 106 13.90 -16.03 -10.81
N GLY A 107 15.23 -15.99 -10.89
CA GLY A 107 15.98 -14.96 -11.60
C GLY A 107 15.62 -14.92 -13.08
N LYS A 108 15.82 -13.76 -13.69
CA LYS A 108 15.62 -13.55 -15.15
C LYS A 108 16.91 -13.21 -15.88
N THR A 109 18.01 -13.18 -15.15
CA THR A 109 19.34 -12.77 -15.61
C THR A 109 20.31 -13.86 -15.21
N ASP A 110 21.35 -14.07 -16.02
CA ASP A 110 22.38 -15.07 -15.74
C ASP A 110 21.81 -16.49 -15.58
N LEU A 111 20.88 -16.86 -16.47
CA LEU A 111 20.26 -18.18 -16.50
C LEU A 111 21.26 -19.25 -16.95
N ARG A 112 21.09 -20.47 -16.47
CA ARG A 112 21.82 -21.65 -16.96
C ARG A 112 20.95 -22.45 -17.90
N ASP A 113 21.60 -23.15 -18.82
CA ASP A 113 20.91 -24.11 -19.66
C ASP A 113 20.61 -25.40 -18.85
N PRO A 114 19.36 -25.90 -18.83
CA PRO A 114 19.01 -27.10 -18.07
C PRO A 114 19.77 -28.36 -18.50
N GLU A 115 20.13 -28.50 -19.77
CA GLU A 115 20.89 -29.66 -20.28
C GLU A 115 22.35 -29.59 -19.78
N GLU A 116 22.99 -28.42 -19.87
CA GLU A 116 24.34 -28.21 -19.33
C GLU A 116 24.41 -28.46 -17.82
N VAL A 117 23.39 -28.03 -17.06
CA VAL A 117 23.32 -28.28 -15.61
C VAL A 117 23.17 -29.77 -15.33
N ALA A 118 22.36 -30.50 -16.11
CA ALA A 118 22.17 -31.94 -15.93
C ALA A 118 23.45 -32.73 -16.25
N GLU A 119 24.25 -32.28 -17.22
CA GLU A 119 25.56 -32.85 -17.53
C GLU A 119 26.59 -32.62 -16.41
N GLN A 120 26.64 -31.40 -15.87
CA GLN A 120 27.60 -31.02 -14.83
C GLN A 120 27.23 -31.55 -13.44
N TYR A 121 25.93 -31.65 -13.15
CA TYR A 121 25.39 -32.09 -11.86
C TYR A 121 24.40 -33.26 -12.06
N PRO A 122 24.90 -34.49 -12.30
CA PRO A 122 24.05 -35.65 -12.53
C PRO A 122 23.04 -35.86 -11.39
N GLY A 123 21.77 -36.09 -11.76
CA GLY A 123 20.69 -36.31 -10.80
C GLY A 123 19.99 -35.02 -10.31
N VAL A 124 20.56 -33.84 -10.58
CA VAL A 124 19.91 -32.56 -10.28
C VAL A 124 18.94 -32.18 -11.39
N THR A 125 17.77 -31.65 -11.00
CA THR A 125 16.82 -31.03 -11.94
C THR A 125 16.85 -29.52 -11.79
N TYR A 126 17.14 -28.80 -12.87
CA TYR A 126 17.11 -27.34 -12.92
C TYR A 126 15.85 -26.83 -13.63
N HIS A 127 15.06 -26.01 -12.93
CA HIS A 127 13.79 -25.46 -13.43
C HIS A 127 13.82 -23.94 -13.44
N LEU A 128 13.84 -23.38 -14.64
CA LEU A 128 13.48 -21.99 -14.90
C LEU A 128 11.96 -21.86 -14.82
N TYR A 129 11.45 -20.87 -14.08
CA TYR A 129 10.00 -20.62 -14.08
C TYR A 129 9.64 -19.13 -13.98
N ASP A 130 8.56 -18.75 -14.65
CA ASP A 130 7.84 -17.50 -14.45
C ASP A 130 6.37 -17.81 -14.13
N LEU A 131 5.93 -17.37 -12.96
CA LEU A 131 4.61 -17.70 -12.43
C LEU A 131 3.47 -17.32 -13.38
N VAL A 132 3.57 -16.18 -14.06
CA VAL A 132 2.48 -15.66 -14.88
C VAL A 132 2.42 -16.40 -16.20
N THR A 133 3.57 -16.60 -16.86
CA THR A 133 3.62 -17.27 -18.16
C THR A 133 3.36 -18.76 -18.06
N ASP A 134 3.85 -19.42 -17.00
CA ASP A 134 3.92 -20.88 -16.97
C ASP A 134 2.69 -21.51 -16.29
N ALA A 135 2.08 -20.82 -15.33
CA ALA A 135 0.91 -21.36 -14.63
C ALA A 135 -0.39 -21.13 -15.43
N GLY A 136 -0.56 -19.95 -16.02
CA GLY A 136 -1.81 -19.52 -16.64
C GLY A 136 -2.95 -19.27 -15.62
N PRO A 137 -4.06 -18.65 -16.07
CA PRO A 137 -5.12 -18.15 -15.18
C PRO A 137 -5.82 -19.25 -14.37
N ASP A 138 -6.14 -20.39 -14.98
CA ASP A 138 -6.86 -21.48 -14.30
C ASP A 138 -6.07 -22.07 -13.14
N ARG A 139 -4.76 -22.21 -13.32
CA ARG A 139 -3.85 -22.74 -12.30
C ARG A 139 -3.63 -21.73 -11.19
N ILE A 140 -3.49 -20.45 -11.54
CA ILE A 140 -3.41 -19.35 -10.57
C ILE A 140 -4.69 -19.30 -9.72
N GLY A 141 -5.87 -19.50 -10.32
CA GLY A 141 -7.15 -19.60 -9.60
C GLY A 141 -7.14 -20.68 -8.53
N ARG A 142 -6.72 -21.90 -8.87
CA ARG A 142 -6.58 -23.00 -7.90
C ARG A 142 -5.55 -22.72 -6.81
N MET A 143 -4.45 -22.05 -7.15
CA MET A 143 -3.46 -21.60 -6.15
C MET A 143 -4.08 -20.58 -5.19
N PHE A 144 -4.91 -19.66 -5.66
CA PHE A 144 -5.62 -18.70 -4.82
C PHE A 144 -6.62 -19.38 -3.88
N GLU A 145 -7.40 -20.35 -4.36
CA GLU A 145 -8.33 -21.12 -3.52
C GLU A 145 -7.59 -21.82 -2.37
N CYS A 146 -6.50 -22.54 -2.70
CA CYS A 146 -5.65 -23.19 -1.69
C CYS A 146 -5.07 -22.17 -0.69
N LEU A 147 -4.51 -21.06 -1.16
CA LEU A 147 -3.98 -20.03 -0.27
C LEU A 147 -5.08 -19.40 0.60
N ALA A 148 -6.27 -19.16 0.06
CA ALA A 148 -7.39 -18.59 0.80
C ALA A 148 -7.80 -19.50 1.97
N GLU A 149 -7.87 -20.81 1.76
CA GLU A 149 -8.10 -21.78 2.84
C GLU A 149 -7.02 -21.70 3.92
N LEU A 150 -5.74 -21.62 3.51
CA LEU A 150 -4.63 -21.54 4.47
C LEU A 150 -4.60 -20.24 5.28
N PHE A 151 -5.00 -19.12 4.69
CA PHE A 151 -5.12 -17.85 5.40
C PHE A 151 -6.35 -17.82 6.32
N THR A 152 -7.50 -18.30 5.85
CA THR A 152 -8.74 -18.31 6.65
C THR A 152 -8.67 -19.30 7.83
N SER A 153 -7.87 -20.36 7.71
CA SER A 153 -7.61 -21.30 8.80
C SER A 153 -6.42 -20.90 9.69
N ASP A 154 -5.88 -19.68 9.58
CA ASP A 154 -4.70 -19.17 10.31
C ASP A 154 -3.41 -19.99 10.17
N ARG A 155 -3.34 -20.91 9.19
CA ARG A 155 -2.14 -21.73 8.92
C ARG A 155 -1.06 -20.93 8.18
N LEU A 156 -1.46 -19.86 7.49
CA LEU A 156 -0.59 -18.82 6.96
C LEU A 156 -1.06 -17.46 7.46
N LYS A 157 -0.12 -16.56 7.73
CA LYS A 157 -0.39 -15.16 8.07
C LYS A 157 0.10 -14.24 6.96
N PRO A 158 -0.51 -13.06 6.75
CA PRO A 158 0.01 -12.06 5.82
C PRO A 158 1.45 -11.64 6.16
N LEU A 159 2.22 -11.23 5.15
CA LEU A 159 3.57 -10.72 5.35
C LEU A 159 3.54 -9.31 5.97
N PRO A 160 4.60 -8.88 6.67
CA PRO A 160 4.76 -7.48 7.05
C PRO A 160 4.69 -6.58 5.81
N VAL A 161 3.85 -5.55 5.88
CA VAL A 161 3.68 -4.56 4.82
C VAL A 161 4.22 -3.22 5.32
N ARG A 162 4.97 -2.55 4.45
CA ARG A 162 5.27 -1.12 4.58
C ARG A 162 4.56 -0.37 3.47
N SER A 163 3.53 0.36 3.87
CA SER A 163 2.80 1.25 2.98
C SER A 163 3.53 2.57 2.76
N TRP A 164 3.35 3.12 1.56
CA TRP A 164 3.75 4.47 1.19
C TRP A 164 2.61 5.13 0.41
N PRO A 165 2.29 6.40 0.67
CA PRO A 165 1.40 7.16 -0.20
C PRO A 165 1.89 7.18 -1.66
N LEU A 166 0.97 7.21 -2.62
CA LEU A 166 1.32 7.18 -4.05
C LEU A 166 2.23 8.33 -4.50
N ASP A 167 2.07 9.53 -3.94
CA ASP A 167 2.92 10.70 -4.21
C ASP A 167 4.38 10.49 -3.75
N LYS A 168 4.61 9.54 -2.86
CA LYS A 168 5.93 9.10 -2.39
C LYS A 168 6.49 7.88 -3.13
N ALA A 169 5.89 7.46 -4.25
CA ALA A 169 6.32 6.29 -5.01
C ALA A 169 7.82 6.31 -5.32
N ARG A 170 8.40 7.46 -5.73
CA ARG A 170 9.84 7.57 -6.03
C ARG A 170 10.74 7.24 -4.83
N GLU A 171 10.32 7.63 -3.63
CA GLU A 171 11.04 7.32 -2.39
C GLU A 171 10.92 5.81 -2.07
N ALA A 172 9.73 5.23 -2.25
CA ALA A 172 9.49 3.80 -2.10
C ALA A 172 10.35 2.96 -3.07
N PHE A 173 10.44 3.34 -4.35
CA PHE A 173 11.30 2.68 -5.34
C PHE A 173 12.78 2.77 -4.97
N ARG A 174 13.25 3.92 -4.49
CA ARG A 174 14.64 4.08 -4.01
C ARG A 174 14.92 3.22 -2.78
N PHE A 175 13.96 3.13 -1.86
CA PHE A 175 14.06 2.27 -0.68
C PHE A 175 14.12 0.78 -1.08
N MET A 176 13.33 0.39 -2.09
CA MET A 176 13.34 -0.94 -2.67
C MET A 176 14.67 -1.30 -3.34
N SER A 177 15.20 -0.42 -4.21
CA SER A 177 16.42 -0.68 -4.98
C SER A 177 17.67 -0.79 -4.11
N GLN A 178 17.67 -0.13 -2.96
CA GLN A 178 18.73 -0.27 -1.94
C GLN A 178 18.59 -1.55 -1.10
N ALA A 179 17.61 -2.41 -1.41
CA ALA A 179 17.28 -3.64 -0.68
C ALA A 179 17.11 -3.42 0.84
N LYS A 180 16.64 -2.24 1.27
CA LYS A 180 16.46 -1.90 2.70
C LYS A 180 15.19 -2.48 3.31
N HIS A 181 14.24 -2.89 2.48
CA HIS A 181 12.94 -3.39 2.92
C HIS A 181 12.99 -4.84 3.42
N THR A 182 12.05 -5.18 4.30
CA THR A 182 11.68 -6.54 4.69
C THR A 182 10.20 -6.73 4.37
N GLY A 183 9.79 -7.95 4.03
CA GLY A 183 8.40 -8.20 3.62
C GLY A 183 8.03 -7.50 2.32
N LYS A 184 6.89 -6.80 2.30
CA LYS A 184 6.32 -6.21 1.08
C LYS A 184 6.17 -4.69 1.18
N LEU A 185 6.48 -3.99 0.09
CA LEU A 185 6.17 -2.58 -0.09
C LEU A 185 4.84 -2.45 -0.82
N VAL A 186 3.97 -1.57 -0.33
CA VAL A 186 2.65 -1.27 -0.92
C VAL A 186 2.54 0.23 -1.17
N LEU A 187 2.00 0.60 -2.33
CA LEU A 187 1.61 1.97 -2.62
C LEU A 187 0.12 2.15 -2.33
N GLU A 188 -0.19 3.09 -1.45
CA GLU A 188 -1.56 3.45 -1.12
C GLU A 188 -2.08 4.41 -2.18
N ILE A 189 -3.03 3.91 -2.96
CA ILE A 189 -3.73 4.68 -3.98
C ILE A 189 -4.81 5.49 -3.27
N PRO A 190 -4.82 6.83 -3.40
CA PRO A 190 -5.93 7.64 -2.92
C PRO A 190 -7.25 7.12 -3.50
N PRO A 191 -8.31 7.00 -2.70
CA PRO A 191 -9.60 6.61 -3.26
C PRO A 191 -10.03 7.63 -4.33
N ALA A 192 -10.73 7.16 -5.35
CA ALA A 192 -11.44 8.08 -6.22
C ALA A 192 -12.54 8.80 -5.42
N LEU A 193 -12.93 10.00 -5.87
CA LEU A 193 -14.10 10.66 -5.31
C LEU A 193 -15.34 9.82 -5.65
N ASP A 194 -16.01 9.30 -4.61
CA ASP A 194 -17.22 8.50 -4.77
C ASP A 194 -18.42 9.39 -5.14
N PRO A 195 -19.06 9.20 -6.30
CA PRO A 195 -20.24 9.97 -6.72
C PRO A 195 -21.43 9.85 -5.76
N GLU A 196 -21.56 8.71 -5.06
CA GLU A 196 -22.64 8.43 -4.11
C GLU A 196 -22.30 8.88 -2.68
N GLY A 197 -21.07 9.33 -2.44
CA GLY A 197 -20.66 9.95 -1.20
C GLY A 197 -21.03 11.44 -1.12
N THR A 198 -21.00 11.98 0.09
CA THR A 198 -21.25 13.40 0.36
C THR A 198 -19.98 14.23 0.15
N VAL A 199 -20.10 15.38 -0.51
CA VAL A 199 -19.06 16.42 -0.58
C VAL A 199 -19.47 17.65 0.21
N VAL A 200 -18.65 18.04 1.19
CA VAL A 200 -18.82 19.30 1.95
C VAL A 200 -18.11 20.43 1.23
N ILE A 201 -18.84 21.51 0.93
CA ILE A 201 -18.30 22.73 0.33
C ILE A 201 -18.49 23.88 1.32
N THR A 202 -17.41 24.29 1.97
CA THR A 202 -17.44 25.47 2.84
C THR A 202 -17.36 26.75 2.00
N GLY A 203 -18.11 27.78 2.39
CA GLY A 203 -18.36 28.90 1.48
C GLY A 203 -19.16 28.47 0.25
N GLY A 204 -19.92 27.36 0.34
CA GLY A 204 -20.65 26.76 -0.78
C GLY A 204 -21.69 27.66 -1.44
N THR A 205 -22.18 28.67 -0.72
CA THR A 205 -23.08 29.70 -1.26
C THR A 205 -22.35 30.95 -1.76
N GLY A 206 -21.02 30.99 -1.70
CA GLY A 206 -20.19 32.04 -2.30
C GLY A 206 -19.99 31.84 -3.80
N ALA A 207 -19.41 32.83 -4.49
CA ALA A 207 -19.26 32.83 -5.95
C ALA A 207 -18.55 31.58 -6.47
N LEU A 208 -17.38 31.24 -5.91
CA LEU A 208 -16.63 30.05 -6.31
C LEU A 208 -17.28 28.75 -5.83
N GLY A 209 -17.84 28.73 -4.62
CA GLY A 209 -18.51 27.55 -4.06
C GLY A 209 -19.65 27.05 -4.93
N ARG A 210 -20.45 27.97 -5.51
CA ARG A 210 -21.54 27.65 -6.45
C ARG A 210 -21.04 26.99 -7.73
N LEU A 211 -19.99 27.55 -8.32
CA LEU A 211 -19.39 27.02 -9.55
C LEU A 211 -18.80 25.63 -9.32
N VAL A 212 -18.12 25.42 -8.19
CA VAL A 212 -17.59 24.10 -7.83
C VAL A 212 -18.72 23.11 -7.57
N ALA A 213 -19.76 23.50 -6.83
CA ALA A 213 -20.91 22.64 -6.58
C ALA A 213 -21.54 22.14 -7.88
N GLU A 214 -21.79 23.03 -8.83
CA GLU A 214 -22.34 22.67 -10.14
C GLU A 214 -21.38 21.77 -10.93
N HIS A 215 -20.08 22.10 -10.96
CA HIS A 215 -19.07 21.31 -11.66
C HIS A 215 -18.95 19.89 -11.11
N LEU A 216 -19.00 19.72 -9.78
CA LEU A 216 -18.97 18.40 -9.15
C LEU A 216 -20.18 17.55 -9.53
N VAL A 217 -21.37 18.15 -9.63
CA VAL A 217 -22.58 17.41 -10.01
C VAL A 217 -22.55 17.00 -11.48
N ARG A 218 -22.11 17.91 -12.37
CA ARG A 218 -22.12 17.69 -13.82
C ARG A 218 -21.00 16.80 -14.31
N GLU A 219 -19.76 17.12 -13.94
CA GLU A 219 -18.57 16.48 -14.52
C GLU A 219 -18.10 15.29 -13.68
N TRP A 220 -18.26 15.36 -12.35
CA TRP A 220 -17.81 14.32 -11.43
C TRP A 220 -18.94 13.40 -10.96
N GLY A 221 -20.18 13.68 -11.36
CA GLY A 221 -21.34 12.85 -11.02
C GLY A 221 -21.73 12.88 -9.55
N VAL A 222 -21.19 13.77 -8.74
CA VAL A 222 -21.51 13.85 -7.30
C VAL A 222 -23.00 14.08 -7.10
N ARG A 223 -23.62 13.31 -6.21
CA ARG A 223 -25.07 13.41 -5.92
C ARG A 223 -25.37 14.04 -4.58
N HIS A 224 -24.48 13.97 -3.60
CA HIS A 224 -24.76 14.47 -2.26
C HIS A 224 -23.87 15.66 -1.94
N LEU A 225 -24.48 16.84 -1.77
CA LEU A 225 -23.78 18.08 -1.47
C LEU A 225 -24.21 18.65 -0.13
N LEU A 226 -23.22 19.02 0.69
CA LEU A 226 -23.41 19.79 1.91
C LEU A 226 -22.75 21.16 1.74
N LEU A 227 -23.56 22.20 1.57
CA LEU A 227 -23.11 23.58 1.43
C LEU A 227 -23.06 24.25 2.80
N ALA A 228 -21.85 24.47 3.31
CA ALA A 228 -21.61 25.00 4.64
C ALA A 228 -21.23 26.49 4.60
N GLY A 229 -21.81 27.29 5.47
CA GLY A 229 -21.37 28.67 5.71
C GLY A 229 -22.21 29.40 6.74
N ARG A 230 -21.70 30.50 7.30
CA ARG A 230 -22.29 31.16 8.47
C ARG A 230 -23.77 31.54 8.35
N ARG A 231 -24.22 31.97 7.16
CA ARG A 231 -25.63 32.36 6.91
C ARG A 231 -26.53 31.16 6.58
N GLY A 232 -25.96 30.01 6.23
CA GLY A 232 -26.72 28.82 5.85
C GLY A 232 -27.78 29.09 4.77
N PRO A 233 -29.01 28.56 4.93
CA PRO A 233 -30.13 28.78 4.01
C PRO A 233 -30.50 30.27 3.79
N GLU A 234 -30.20 31.14 4.75
CA GLU A 234 -30.47 32.59 4.67
C GLU A 234 -29.42 33.35 3.83
N ALA A 235 -28.43 32.65 3.27
CA ALA A 235 -27.48 33.29 2.37
C ALA A 235 -28.19 33.74 1.07
N PRO A 236 -27.92 34.97 0.57
CA PRO A 236 -28.50 35.44 -0.68
C PRO A 236 -28.28 34.45 -1.82
N GLY A 237 -29.34 34.11 -2.56
CA GLY A 237 -29.27 33.17 -3.68
C GLY A 237 -29.23 31.69 -3.29
N ALA A 238 -29.28 31.33 -2.00
CA ALA A 238 -29.12 29.93 -1.58
C ALA A 238 -30.27 29.03 -2.04
N ALA A 239 -31.51 29.52 -1.97
CA ALA A 239 -32.68 28.78 -2.43
C ALA A 239 -32.61 28.47 -3.94
N GLU A 240 -32.26 29.47 -4.76
CA GLU A 240 -32.12 29.32 -6.21
C GLU A 240 -31.00 28.34 -6.57
N LEU A 241 -29.89 28.35 -5.83
CA LEU A 241 -28.80 27.39 -6.02
C LEU A 241 -29.22 25.97 -5.69
N VAL A 242 -29.94 25.77 -4.58
CA VAL A 242 -30.44 24.45 -4.17
C VAL A 242 -31.35 23.88 -5.25
N GLU A 243 -32.30 24.68 -5.73
CA GLU A 243 -33.21 24.24 -6.79
C GLU A 243 -32.49 23.95 -8.11
N HIS A 244 -31.52 24.78 -8.49
CA HIS A 244 -30.69 24.53 -9.68
C HIS A 244 -29.91 23.21 -9.58
N LEU A 245 -29.21 22.98 -8.46
CA LEU A 245 -28.44 21.75 -8.25
C LEU A 245 -29.33 20.51 -8.14
N ARG A 246 -30.52 20.64 -7.54
CA ARG A 246 -31.55 19.57 -7.55
C ARG A 246 -32.04 19.26 -8.94
N GLY A 247 -32.24 20.27 -9.78
CA GLY A 247 -32.58 20.11 -11.20
C GLY A 247 -31.49 19.35 -11.98
N LEU A 248 -30.24 19.38 -11.51
CA LEU A 248 -29.12 18.60 -12.04
C LEU A 248 -29.00 17.19 -11.42
N GLY A 249 -29.91 16.79 -10.53
CA GLY A 249 -29.95 15.47 -9.91
C GLY A 249 -29.21 15.35 -8.57
N ALA A 250 -28.83 16.46 -7.93
CA ALA A 250 -28.17 16.43 -6.63
C ALA A 250 -29.14 16.57 -5.45
N VAL A 251 -28.85 15.85 -4.36
CA VAL A 251 -29.40 16.08 -3.03
C VAL A 251 -28.54 17.12 -2.32
N VAL A 252 -29.12 18.29 -2.05
CA VAL A 252 -28.38 19.43 -1.47
C VAL A 252 -28.92 19.80 -0.11
N SER A 253 -28.02 19.88 0.87
CA SER A 253 -28.26 20.43 2.20
C SER A 253 -27.46 21.71 2.38
N VAL A 254 -28.08 22.77 2.91
CA VAL A 254 -27.39 24.02 3.24
C VAL A 254 -27.41 24.21 4.75
N VAL A 255 -26.23 24.35 5.36
CA VAL A 255 -26.09 24.40 6.81
C VAL A 255 -25.43 25.70 7.25
N ALA A 256 -26.07 26.36 8.23
CA ALA A 256 -25.48 27.47 8.95
C ALA A 256 -24.40 26.96 9.90
N VAL A 257 -23.13 27.24 9.59
CA VAL A 257 -21.99 26.78 10.40
C VAL A 257 -20.81 27.74 10.27
N ASP A 258 -20.14 28.02 11.38
CA ASP A 258 -18.82 28.65 11.39
C ASP A 258 -17.75 27.56 11.39
N VAL A 259 -17.05 27.43 10.28
CA VAL A 259 -16.03 26.38 10.11
C VAL A 259 -14.73 26.68 10.87
N SER A 260 -14.59 27.89 11.43
CA SER A 260 -13.49 28.19 12.36
C SER A 260 -13.72 27.65 13.78
N ASP A 261 -14.94 27.20 14.10
CA ASP A 261 -15.27 26.50 15.33
C ASP A 261 -15.09 24.98 15.15
N ALA A 262 -14.15 24.39 15.88
CA ALA A 262 -13.82 22.97 15.81
C ALA A 262 -14.99 22.05 16.21
N GLN A 263 -15.77 22.44 17.23
CA GLN A 263 -16.91 21.63 17.68
C GLN A 263 -18.03 21.67 16.63
N ALA A 264 -18.30 22.85 16.07
CA ALA A 264 -19.31 23.00 15.03
C ALA A 264 -18.96 22.18 13.76
N VAL A 265 -17.67 22.13 13.40
CA VAL A 265 -17.18 21.28 12.30
C VAL A 265 -17.32 19.79 12.62
N ALA A 266 -17.02 19.37 13.85
CA ALA A 266 -17.21 17.99 14.28
C ALA A 266 -18.67 17.55 14.21
N GLU A 267 -19.60 18.41 14.67
CA GLU A 267 -21.03 18.16 14.56
C GLU A 267 -21.52 18.13 13.12
N LEU A 268 -20.98 18.98 12.24
CA LEU A 268 -21.31 19.00 10.82
C LEU A 268 -20.97 17.65 10.16
N VAL A 269 -19.74 17.16 10.39
CA VAL A 269 -19.26 15.90 9.82
C VAL A 269 -20.00 14.71 10.43
N GLY A 270 -20.24 14.71 11.74
CA GLY A 270 -20.97 13.65 12.44
C GLY A 270 -22.44 13.50 12.05
N LYS A 271 -23.04 14.52 11.41
CA LYS A 271 -24.43 14.48 10.90
C LYS A 271 -24.53 13.97 9.46
N THR A 272 -23.41 13.63 8.82
CA THR A 272 -23.42 13.06 7.47
C THR A 272 -24.13 11.71 7.48
N ASP A 273 -24.95 11.44 6.48
CA ASP A 273 -25.68 10.18 6.35
C ASP A 273 -24.70 9.00 6.23
N PRO A 274 -24.76 7.98 7.10
CA PRO A 274 -23.93 6.78 6.97
C PRO A 274 -24.14 6.01 5.65
N ALA A 275 -25.30 6.15 5.01
CA ALA A 275 -25.56 5.57 3.68
C ALA A 275 -24.83 6.32 2.56
N HIS A 276 -24.51 7.60 2.78
CA HIS A 276 -23.82 8.50 1.85
C HIS A 276 -22.68 9.23 2.57
N PRO A 277 -21.63 8.50 3.01
CA PRO A 277 -20.61 9.02 3.90
C PRO A 277 -19.85 10.20 3.28
N LEU A 278 -19.16 10.98 4.12
CA LEU A 278 -18.32 12.08 3.65
C LEU A 278 -17.11 11.53 2.86
N THR A 279 -17.03 11.85 1.57
CA THR A 279 -15.96 11.39 0.67
C THR A 279 -15.16 12.53 0.05
N GLY A 280 -15.62 13.78 0.19
CA GLY A 280 -14.90 14.95 -0.31
C GLY A 280 -15.09 16.22 0.53
N VAL A 281 -14.04 17.03 0.60
CA VAL A 281 -14.06 18.37 1.21
C VAL A 281 -13.53 19.40 0.23
N VAL A 282 -14.27 20.49 0.04
CA VAL A 282 -13.83 21.69 -0.67
C VAL A 282 -13.91 22.89 0.26
N HIS A 283 -12.75 23.43 0.62
CA HIS A 283 -12.64 24.65 1.41
C HIS A 283 -12.54 25.89 0.52
N ALA A 284 -13.70 26.44 0.14
CA ALA A 284 -13.82 27.67 -0.65
C ALA A 284 -14.20 28.90 0.21
N ALA A 285 -14.34 28.75 1.53
CA ALA A 285 -14.61 29.87 2.42
C ALA A 285 -13.41 30.85 2.46
N GLY A 286 -13.72 32.11 2.73
CA GLY A 286 -12.75 33.18 2.85
C GLY A 286 -13.45 34.52 3.11
N VAL A 287 -12.74 35.42 3.77
CA VAL A 287 -13.13 36.82 3.94
C VAL A 287 -11.93 37.68 3.58
N LEU A 288 -12.19 38.89 3.09
CA LEU A 288 -11.17 39.88 2.78
C LEU A 288 -11.24 40.98 3.84
N ASP A 289 -10.07 41.50 4.22
CA ASP A 289 -9.90 42.64 5.13
C ASP A 289 -8.64 43.40 4.68
N ASP A 290 -8.75 44.01 3.49
CA ASP A 290 -7.63 44.59 2.77
C ASP A 290 -7.16 45.88 3.43
N ALA A 291 -5.89 45.92 3.83
CA ALA A 291 -5.23 47.12 4.30
C ALA A 291 -3.72 47.01 4.09
N VAL A 292 -3.06 48.17 3.97
CA VAL A 292 -1.59 48.25 4.01
C VAL A 292 -1.07 47.75 5.35
N VAL A 293 0.15 47.20 5.38
CA VAL A 293 0.73 46.56 6.59
C VAL A 293 0.66 47.45 7.83
N THR A 294 0.86 48.76 7.67
CA THR A 294 0.82 49.74 8.79
C THR A 294 -0.59 50.05 9.30
N ALA A 295 -1.63 49.71 8.53
CA ALA A 295 -3.03 49.89 8.88
C ALA A 295 -3.71 48.57 9.29
N GLN A 296 -2.98 47.45 9.23
CA GLN A 296 -3.49 46.16 9.67
C GLN A 296 -3.58 46.10 11.20
N THR A 297 -4.60 45.41 11.68
CA THR A 297 -4.81 45.16 13.11
C THR A 297 -4.76 43.66 13.40
N ARG A 298 -4.56 43.31 14.68
CA ARG A 298 -4.59 41.91 15.13
C ARG A 298 -5.96 41.28 14.84
N GLU A 299 -7.03 42.05 14.98
CA GLU A 299 -8.41 41.62 14.75
C GLU A 299 -8.68 41.35 13.28
N SER A 300 -8.21 42.22 12.38
CA SER A 300 -8.28 42.02 10.92
C SER A 300 -7.55 40.73 10.52
N LEU A 301 -6.30 40.57 10.99
CA LEU A 301 -5.50 39.38 10.70
C LEU A 301 -6.15 38.09 11.24
N ALA A 302 -6.63 38.11 12.48
CA ALA A 302 -7.31 36.97 13.09
C ALA A 302 -8.57 36.58 12.30
N ARG A 303 -9.32 37.56 11.79
CA ARG A 303 -10.54 37.33 10.99
C ARG A 303 -10.25 36.59 9.69
N VAL A 304 -9.27 37.05 8.92
CA VAL A 304 -8.90 36.41 7.62
C VAL A 304 -8.23 35.06 7.85
N TRP A 305 -7.39 34.93 8.88
CA TRP A 305 -6.73 33.68 9.25
C TRP A 305 -7.74 32.60 9.65
N SER A 306 -8.73 32.97 10.47
CA SER A 306 -9.75 32.04 10.97
C SER A 306 -10.59 31.43 9.85
N ALA A 307 -10.95 32.24 8.85
CA ALA A 307 -11.74 31.79 7.71
C ALA A 307 -10.99 30.87 6.74
N LYS A 308 -9.65 30.77 6.85
CA LYS A 308 -8.78 29.98 5.97
C LYS A 308 -8.00 28.91 6.73
N ALA A 309 -6.96 29.32 7.45
CA ALA A 309 -6.03 28.40 8.09
C ALA A 309 -6.67 27.64 9.25
N THR A 310 -7.37 28.33 10.15
CA THR A 310 -8.07 27.67 11.27
C THR A 310 -9.15 26.72 10.76
N ALA A 311 -9.98 27.20 9.83
CA ALA A 311 -11.03 26.37 9.23
C ALA A 311 -10.49 25.12 8.50
N ALA A 312 -9.43 25.27 7.71
CA ALA A 312 -8.79 24.15 7.04
C ALA A 312 -8.19 23.15 8.04
N ALA A 313 -7.59 23.63 9.14
CA ALA A 313 -7.08 22.77 10.20
C ALA A 313 -8.19 22.00 10.91
N ASN A 314 -9.31 22.64 11.24
CA ASN A 314 -10.46 21.97 11.86
C ASN A 314 -11.04 20.87 10.94
N LEU A 315 -11.19 21.18 9.65
CA LEU A 315 -11.65 20.21 8.64
C LEU A 315 -10.66 19.05 8.50
N HIS A 316 -9.36 19.33 8.50
CA HIS A 316 -8.34 18.28 8.45
C HIS A 316 -8.44 17.36 9.66
N GLU A 317 -8.45 17.90 10.88
CA GLU A 317 -8.45 17.09 12.10
C GLU A 317 -9.70 16.20 12.18
N VAL A 318 -10.88 16.70 11.84
CA VAL A 318 -12.10 15.88 11.90
C VAL A 318 -12.18 14.83 10.77
N THR A 319 -11.46 15.03 9.66
CA THR A 319 -11.51 14.12 8.49
C THR A 319 -10.26 13.30 8.27
N ARG A 320 -9.22 13.44 9.10
CA ARG A 320 -7.91 12.80 8.91
C ARG A 320 -7.96 11.27 8.83
N ASP A 321 -8.92 10.67 9.53
CA ASP A 321 -9.12 9.22 9.60
C ASP A 321 -10.19 8.75 8.61
N LEU A 322 -10.79 9.66 7.82
CA LEU A 322 -11.74 9.35 6.76
C LEU A 322 -11.02 9.09 5.45
N ARG A 323 -11.55 8.14 4.67
CA ARG A 323 -11.00 7.75 3.38
C ARG A 323 -11.50 8.70 2.26
N LEU A 324 -11.10 9.98 2.33
CA LEU A 324 -11.53 11.00 1.37
C LEU A 324 -10.88 10.80 -0.01
N GLY A 325 -11.68 10.94 -1.07
CA GLY A 325 -11.20 11.02 -2.45
C GLY A 325 -10.75 12.41 -2.87
N ALA A 326 -11.14 13.44 -2.11
CA ALA A 326 -10.69 14.80 -2.34
C ALA A 326 -10.66 15.63 -1.04
N PHE A 327 -9.56 16.35 -0.80
CA PHE A 327 -9.47 17.42 0.19
C PHE A 327 -8.84 18.64 -0.50
N VAL A 328 -9.69 19.58 -0.92
CA VAL A 328 -9.30 20.70 -1.79
C VAL A 328 -9.40 22.01 -1.02
N VAL A 329 -8.34 22.80 -1.00
CA VAL A 329 -8.29 24.11 -0.33
C VAL A 329 -8.03 25.21 -1.35
N PHE A 330 -8.90 26.22 -1.37
CA PHE A 330 -8.73 27.35 -2.28
C PHE A 330 -7.77 28.38 -1.68
N SER A 331 -6.67 28.62 -2.39
CA SER A 331 -5.70 29.69 -2.10
C SER A 331 -5.79 30.81 -3.15
N SER A 332 -4.92 31.81 -3.05
CA SER A 332 -4.72 32.87 -4.04
C SER A 332 -3.23 32.96 -4.41
N ALA A 333 -2.92 33.52 -5.58
CA ALA A 333 -1.56 33.87 -6.00
C ALA A 333 -1.06 35.20 -5.39
N ALA A 334 -1.97 35.95 -4.75
CA ALA A 334 -1.70 37.22 -4.09
C ALA A 334 -0.70 37.11 -2.92
#